data_AF-A0A967E2J1-F1
#
_entry.id   AF-A0A967E2J1-F1
#
_cell.length_a   1.000
_cell.length_b   1.000
_cell.length_c   1.000
_cell.angle_alpha   90.00
_cell.angle_beta   90.00
_cell.angle_gamma   90.00
#
_symmetry.space_group_name_H-M   'P 1'
#
loop_
_entity.id
_entity.type
_entity.pdbx_description
1 polymer ?
#
loop_
_entity_poly.entity_id
_entity_poly.type
_entity_poly.pdbx_seq_one_letter_code
_entity_poly.pdbx_strand_id
1 'polypeptide(L)'
;MKREIICSLILLLLLLGCINSNQSKPITISEEQKKIDSITITWPKLSPRASSEEIRITCDSVTTKINKTIPKLKKIEKKITLYNVPNTPVSIWYSKANLPVKIEHAVANESKEFTGKFHYYFINGNLWYSNQIYAKYIFENNQLSFWLNEHWNINEETEKNYKDREKNLQKNIAKLLTKKE
;
A
#
# COMPACT_ATOMS: atom_id res chain seq x y z
N MET A 1 -1.47 17.04 -73.72
CA MET A 1 -2.78 17.56 -73.29
C MET A 1 -3.28 16.74 -72.10
N LYS A 2 -3.38 17.41 -70.94
CA LYS A 2 -4.32 17.22 -69.84
C LYS A 2 -4.91 15.81 -69.61
N ARG A 3 -4.56 15.17 -68.50
CA ARG A 3 -5.43 15.13 -67.29
C ARG A 3 -4.78 14.32 -66.16
N GLU A 4 -4.46 15.06 -65.11
CA GLU A 4 -4.26 14.66 -63.73
C GLU A 4 -5.37 13.71 -63.25
N ILE A 5 -5.01 12.63 -62.55
CA ILE A 5 -5.85 12.06 -61.48
C ILE A 5 -4.94 11.79 -60.29
N ILE A 6 -4.87 12.80 -59.43
CA ILE A 6 -4.48 12.70 -58.02
C ILE A 6 -5.69 12.14 -57.29
N CYS A 7 -5.57 10.93 -56.72
CA CYS A 7 -6.47 10.46 -55.68
C CYS A 7 -5.65 10.26 -54.40
N SER A 8 -5.51 11.34 -53.65
CA SER A 8 -5.28 11.32 -52.22
C SER A 8 -6.42 10.58 -51.53
N LEU A 9 -6.11 9.59 -50.69
CA LEU A 9 -6.70 9.47 -49.36
C LEU A 9 -5.85 8.55 -48.49
N ILE A 10 -4.80 9.17 -47.95
CA ILE A 10 -4.20 8.82 -46.67
C ILE A 10 -5.32 8.81 -45.63
N LEU A 11 -5.74 7.65 -45.15
CA LEU A 11 -6.36 7.49 -43.83
C LEU A 11 -6.54 6.00 -43.47
N LEU A 12 -5.47 5.31 -43.05
CA LEU A 12 -5.59 4.13 -42.18
C LEU A 12 -4.26 3.80 -41.46
N LEU A 13 -3.70 4.77 -40.74
CA LEU A 13 -2.50 4.57 -39.89
C LEU A 13 -2.72 5.07 -38.45
N LEU A 14 -3.94 4.92 -37.92
CA LEU A 14 -4.30 5.34 -36.56
C LEU A 14 -5.11 4.29 -35.80
N LEU A 15 -4.71 3.02 -35.84
CA LEU A 15 -5.23 2.02 -34.89
C LEU A 15 -4.17 0.95 -34.60
N LEU A 16 -3.11 1.32 -33.87
CA LEU A 16 -2.35 0.45 -32.96
C LEU A 16 -1.55 1.36 -31.99
N GLY A 17 -2.23 2.40 -31.49
CA GLY A 17 -1.74 3.22 -30.40
C GLY A 17 -1.93 2.47 -29.08
N CYS A 18 -0.80 2.18 -28.43
CA CYS A 18 -0.60 1.86 -27.03
C CYS A 18 -1.86 1.78 -26.14
N ILE A 19 -2.24 0.56 -25.78
CA ILE A 19 -2.83 0.29 -24.46
C ILE A 19 -1.87 -0.65 -23.74
N ASN A 20 -0.73 -0.09 -23.31
CA ASN A 20 -0.03 -0.63 -22.15
C ASN A 20 -0.87 -0.29 -20.92
N SER A 21 -1.97 -1.02 -20.76
CA SER A 21 -2.62 -1.17 -19.48
C SER A 21 -1.65 -1.95 -18.61
N ASN A 22 -0.80 -1.22 -17.88
CA ASN A 22 -0.11 -1.74 -16.70
C ASN A 22 -1.19 -2.03 -15.63
N GLN A 23 -1.98 -3.08 -15.87
CA GLN A 23 -2.51 -3.88 -14.79
C GLN A 23 -1.31 -4.59 -14.19
N SER A 24 -0.89 -4.11 -13.01
CA SER A 24 0.05 -4.79 -12.15
C SER A 24 -0.43 -6.23 -11.99
N LYS A 25 0.20 -7.17 -12.69
CA LYS A 25 -0.02 -8.59 -12.44
C LYS A 25 0.34 -8.83 -10.97
N PRO A 26 -0.48 -9.56 -10.20
CA PRO A 26 -0.04 -10.05 -8.91
C PRO A 26 1.23 -10.86 -9.16
N ILE A 27 2.31 -10.54 -8.44
CA ILE A 27 3.54 -11.32 -8.51
C ILE A 27 3.19 -12.71 -7.95
N THR A 28 2.96 -13.68 -8.84
CA THR A 28 2.83 -15.09 -8.47
C THR A 28 4.23 -15.58 -8.08
N ILE A 29 4.54 -15.46 -6.79
CA ILE A 29 5.71 -16.10 -6.20
C ILE A 29 5.39 -17.60 -6.11
N SER A 30 6.21 -18.43 -6.77
CA SER A 30 6.15 -19.89 -6.69
C SER A 30 6.09 -20.35 -5.24
N GLU A 31 5.24 -21.35 -4.94
CA GLU A 31 5.10 -21.93 -3.61
C GLU A 31 6.40 -22.51 -3.05
N GLU A 32 7.40 -22.81 -3.89
CA GLU A 32 8.71 -23.27 -3.44
C GLU A 32 9.59 -22.16 -2.83
N GLN A 33 9.37 -20.89 -3.19
CA GLN A 33 10.09 -19.76 -2.58
C GLN A 33 9.54 -19.33 -1.22
N LYS A 34 8.42 -19.91 -0.76
CA LYS A 34 7.90 -19.69 0.61
C LYS A 34 8.75 -20.34 1.70
N LYS A 35 9.62 -21.29 1.36
CA LYS A 35 10.29 -22.18 2.33
C LYS A 35 11.73 -21.78 2.70
N ILE A 36 12.07 -20.50 2.57
CA ILE A 36 13.36 -19.95 3.01
C ILE A 36 13.10 -18.92 4.10
N ASP A 37 13.12 -19.36 5.37
CA ASP A 37 13.23 -18.52 6.58
C ASP A 37 12.36 -17.24 6.61
N SER A 38 11.21 -17.30 5.96
CA SER A 38 10.27 -16.20 5.87
C SER A 38 9.36 -16.24 7.11
N ILE A 39 9.04 -15.06 7.63
CA ILE A 39 8.01 -14.94 8.66
C ILE A 39 6.71 -15.41 8.02
N THR A 40 6.29 -16.64 8.31
CA THR A 40 5.06 -17.22 7.77
C THR A 40 3.86 -16.67 8.54
N ILE A 41 3.62 -15.37 8.41
CA ILE A 41 2.35 -14.78 8.82
C ILE A 41 1.36 -15.06 7.70
N THR A 42 0.37 -15.89 8.01
CA THR A 42 -0.76 -16.10 7.12
C THR A 42 -1.62 -14.84 7.10
N TRP A 43 -2.18 -14.54 5.93
CA TRP A 43 -3.16 -13.48 5.81
C TRP A 43 -4.36 -13.81 6.69
N PRO A 44 -4.75 -12.96 7.66
CA PRO A 44 -5.93 -13.23 8.46
C PRO A 44 -7.16 -13.08 7.57
N LYS A 45 -8.11 -14.02 7.69
CA LYS A 45 -9.40 -13.90 7.02
C LYS A 45 -10.35 -13.19 7.96
N LEU A 46 -10.87 -12.02 7.57
CA LEU A 46 -11.97 -11.37 8.29
C LEU A 46 -13.26 -11.64 7.52
N SER A 47 -14.35 -11.84 8.26
CA SER A 47 -15.68 -11.87 7.65
C SER A 47 -16.03 -10.45 7.18
N PRO A 48 -16.72 -10.26 6.04
CA PRO A 48 -17.30 -8.95 5.68
C PRO A 48 -18.27 -8.39 6.73
N ARG A 49 -18.73 -9.23 7.66
CA ARG A 49 -19.59 -8.87 8.80
C ARG A 49 -18.85 -8.91 10.15
N ALA A 50 -17.52 -8.92 10.13
CA ALA A 50 -16.72 -8.95 11.34
C ALA A 50 -17.05 -7.74 12.24
N SER A 51 -17.13 -7.98 13.53
CA SER A 51 -17.33 -6.90 14.50
C SER A 51 -16.07 -6.07 14.67
N SER A 52 -16.22 -4.82 15.10
CA SER A 52 -15.11 -3.94 15.50
C SER A 52 -14.11 -4.63 16.45
N GLU A 53 -14.61 -5.39 17.43
CA GLU A 53 -13.78 -6.09 18.40
C GLU A 53 -13.02 -7.27 17.79
N GLU A 54 -13.67 -8.04 16.91
CA GLU A 54 -13.03 -9.12 16.15
C GLU A 54 -11.89 -8.60 15.27
N ILE A 55 -12.13 -7.48 14.56
CA ILE A 55 -11.13 -6.81 13.73
C ILE A 55 -9.96 -6.36 14.61
N ARG A 56 -10.25 -5.71 15.76
CA ARG A 56 -9.23 -5.25 16.71
C ARG A 56 -8.34 -6.39 17.21
N ILE A 57 -8.94 -7.44 17.77
CA ILE A 57 -8.21 -8.60 18.30
C ILE A 57 -7.32 -9.22 17.21
N THR A 58 -7.86 -9.36 15.99
CA THR A 58 -7.12 -9.89 14.85
C THR A 58 -5.93 -9.01 14.49
N CYS A 59 -6.15 -7.69 14.38
CA CYS A 59 -5.11 -6.74 14.05
C CYS A 59 -4.01 -6.68 15.13
N ASP A 60 -4.38 -6.63 16.41
CA ASP A 60 -3.46 -6.61 17.53
C ASP A 60 -2.59 -7.88 17.57
N SER A 61 -3.21 -9.05 17.35
CA SER A 61 -2.51 -10.34 17.31
C SER A 61 -1.48 -10.40 16.17
N VAL A 62 -1.88 -10.03 14.94
CA VAL A 62 -1.00 -10.10 13.77
C VAL A 62 0.09 -9.04 13.85
N THR A 63 -0.23 -7.80 14.22
CA THR A 63 0.79 -6.73 14.37
C THR A 63 1.78 -7.05 15.50
N THR A 64 1.34 -7.67 16.59
CA THR A 64 2.23 -8.16 17.65
C THR A 64 3.21 -9.21 17.10
N LYS A 65 2.74 -10.16 16.29
CA LYS A 65 3.60 -11.15 15.63
C LYS A 65 4.60 -10.48 14.70
N ILE A 66 4.17 -9.52 13.86
CA ILE A 66 5.08 -8.74 13.00
C ILE A 66 6.12 -8.01 13.85
N ASN A 67 5.69 -7.26 14.87
CA ASN A 67 6.57 -6.43 15.70
C ASN A 67 7.63 -7.25 16.43
N LYS A 68 7.33 -8.48 16.87
CA LYS A 68 8.32 -9.40 17.47
C LYS A 68 9.46 -9.78 16.51
N THR A 69 9.25 -9.66 15.21
CA THR A 69 10.26 -10.03 14.20
C THR A 69 11.15 -8.86 13.78
N ILE A 70 10.70 -7.62 14.01
CA ILE A 70 11.36 -6.37 13.58
C ILE A 70 12.86 -6.32 13.92
N PRO A 71 13.34 -6.72 15.12
CA PRO A 71 14.77 -6.68 15.44
C PRO A 71 15.66 -7.53 14.53
N LYS A 72 15.08 -8.51 13.82
CA LYS A 72 15.79 -9.44 12.93
C LYS A 72 15.75 -9.00 11.46
N LEU A 73 15.05 -7.92 11.15
CA LEU A 73 14.81 -7.48 9.77
C LEU A 73 15.79 -6.41 9.33
N LYS A 74 16.04 -6.37 8.02
CA LYS A 74 16.83 -5.29 7.41
C LYS A 74 16.03 -4.00 7.52
N LYS A 75 16.57 -3.02 8.25
CA LYS A 75 15.99 -1.68 8.39
C LYS A 75 16.65 -0.72 7.39
N ILE A 76 15.84 0.11 6.75
CA ILE A 76 16.27 1.27 5.97
C ILE A 76 15.64 2.50 6.61
N GLU A 77 16.46 3.53 6.85
CA GLU A 77 16.00 4.83 7.33
C GLU A 77 16.23 5.87 6.25
N LYS A 78 15.26 6.78 6.09
CA LYS A 78 15.39 7.91 5.17
C LYS A 78 14.57 9.10 5.65
N LYS A 79 14.87 10.25 5.05
CA LYS A 79 14.10 11.49 5.21
C LYS A 79 13.54 11.90 3.85
N ILE A 80 12.23 12.11 3.80
CA ILE A 80 11.51 12.51 2.58
C ILE A 80 10.51 13.62 2.90
N THR A 81 10.05 14.34 1.87
CA THR A 81 8.96 15.29 2.03
C THR A 81 7.62 14.57 1.93
N LEU A 82 6.83 14.55 3.02
CA LEU A 82 5.48 14.01 3.05
C LEU A 82 4.50 15.12 3.48
N TYR A 83 3.37 15.24 2.77
CA TYR A 83 2.34 16.24 3.08
C TYR A 83 2.88 17.67 3.27
N ASN A 84 3.82 18.08 2.41
CA ASN A 84 4.53 19.37 2.46
C ASN A 84 5.37 19.60 3.73
N VAL A 85 5.61 18.55 4.51
CA VAL A 85 6.55 18.56 5.64
C VAL A 85 7.89 18.02 5.15
N PRO A 86 8.95 18.84 5.09
CA PRO A 86 10.27 18.37 4.68
C PRO A 86 10.88 17.46 5.74
N ASN A 87 11.86 16.67 5.33
CA ASN A 87 12.67 15.86 6.22
C ASN A 87 11.90 14.89 7.13
N THR A 88 10.68 14.48 6.76
CA THR A 88 9.88 13.52 7.52
C THR A 88 10.67 12.21 7.68
N PRO A 89 10.98 11.80 8.93
CA PRO A 89 11.65 10.54 9.19
C PRO A 89 10.78 9.35 8.78
N VAL A 90 11.39 8.41 8.07
CA VAL A 90 10.77 7.15 7.64
C VAL A 90 11.70 5.99 7.95
N SER A 91 11.16 4.95 8.59
CA SER A 91 11.81 3.66 8.79
C SER A 91 11.04 2.58 8.01
N ILE A 92 11.76 1.73 7.30
CA ILE A 92 11.19 0.63 6.53
C ILE A 92 11.93 -0.65 6.87
N TRP A 93 11.19 -1.69 7.20
CA TRP A 93 11.75 -3.01 7.50
C TRP A 93 11.40 -3.97 6.38
N TYR A 94 12.42 -4.68 5.90
CA TYR A 94 12.33 -5.65 4.82
C TYR A 94 12.62 -7.06 5.31
N SER A 95 11.91 -8.03 4.75
CA SER A 95 12.20 -9.45 4.90
C SER A 95 13.54 -9.82 4.23
N LYS A 96 14.03 -11.04 4.48
CA LYS A 96 15.20 -11.58 3.77
C LYS A 96 14.99 -11.64 2.24
N ALA A 97 13.74 -11.82 1.80
CA ALA A 97 13.35 -11.78 0.38
C ALA A 97 13.19 -10.35 -0.17
N ASN A 98 13.62 -9.32 0.59
CA ASN A 98 13.53 -7.91 0.21
C ASN A 98 12.10 -7.41 -0.05
N LEU A 99 11.11 -8.02 0.61
CA LEU A 99 9.73 -7.56 0.61
C LEU A 99 9.48 -6.66 1.83
N PRO A 100 8.71 -5.57 1.71
CA PRO A 100 8.38 -4.74 2.86
C PRO A 100 7.56 -5.54 3.86
N VAL A 101 7.84 -5.33 5.15
CA VAL A 101 7.14 -5.95 6.29
C VAL A 101 6.46 -4.89 7.15
N LYS A 102 7.14 -3.75 7.37
CA LYS A 102 6.60 -2.61 8.10
C LYS A 102 7.15 -1.31 7.53
N ILE A 103 6.33 -0.27 7.50
CA ILE A 103 6.76 1.12 7.34
C ILE A 103 6.29 1.90 8.57
N GLU A 104 7.15 2.76 9.08
CA GLU A 104 6.84 3.78 10.07
C GLU A 104 7.28 5.13 9.52
N HIS A 105 6.40 6.14 9.57
CA HIS A 105 6.83 7.51 9.32
C HIS A 105 6.25 8.46 10.36
N ALA A 106 7.00 9.52 10.66
CA ALA A 106 6.53 10.57 11.53
C ALA A 106 5.37 11.34 10.88
N VAL A 107 4.54 11.94 11.72
CA VAL A 107 3.46 12.84 11.33
C VAL A 107 3.64 14.12 12.10
N ALA A 108 3.55 15.24 11.41
CA ALA A 108 3.68 16.54 12.02
C ALA A 108 2.31 17.15 12.34
N ASN A 109 2.26 17.93 13.41
CA ASN A 109 1.15 18.83 13.70
C ASN A 109 1.19 20.06 12.76
N GLU A 110 0.25 20.98 12.97
CA GLU A 110 0.16 22.24 12.20
C GLU A 110 1.41 23.11 12.33
N SER A 111 2.09 23.05 13.48
CA SER A 111 3.37 23.71 13.74
C SER A 111 4.57 23.02 13.10
N LYS A 112 4.35 21.96 12.31
CA LYS A 112 5.39 21.11 11.67
C LYS A 112 6.27 20.33 12.64
N GLU A 113 5.83 20.18 13.89
CA GLU A 113 6.50 19.37 14.89
C GLU A 113 6.01 17.92 14.79
N PHE A 114 6.94 16.96 14.82
CA PHE A 114 6.57 15.54 14.74
C PHE A 114 5.98 15.05 16.06
N THR A 115 4.65 14.92 16.11
CA THR A 115 3.90 14.53 17.32
C THR A 115 3.39 13.09 17.30
N GLY A 116 3.43 12.43 16.15
CA GLY A 116 2.90 11.09 16.00
C GLY A 116 3.58 10.29 14.91
N LYS A 117 3.09 9.07 14.72
CA LYS A 117 3.59 8.14 13.72
C LYS A 117 2.44 7.42 13.05
N PHE A 118 2.55 7.19 11.75
CA PHE A 118 1.72 6.23 11.04
C PHE A 118 2.50 4.94 10.83
N HIS A 119 1.79 3.83 10.87
CA HIS A 119 2.34 2.50 10.62
C HIS A 119 1.61 1.83 9.45
N TYR A 120 2.37 1.13 8.64
CA TYR A 120 1.85 0.24 7.59
C TYR A 120 2.47 -1.13 7.79
N TYR A 121 1.64 -2.16 7.78
CA TYR A 121 2.01 -3.54 7.98
C TYR A 121 1.70 -4.34 6.72
N PHE A 122 2.67 -5.16 6.34
CA PHE A 122 2.65 -5.90 5.09
C PHE A 122 2.73 -7.40 5.37
N ILE A 123 1.99 -8.17 4.58
CA ILE A 123 2.03 -9.63 4.58
C ILE A 123 2.45 -10.04 3.17
N ASN A 124 3.56 -10.75 3.04
CA ASN A 124 4.16 -11.13 1.75
C ASN A 124 4.36 -9.95 0.80
N GLY A 125 4.74 -8.77 1.34
CA GLY A 125 4.96 -7.55 0.57
C GLY A 125 3.70 -6.77 0.18
N ASN A 126 2.50 -7.32 0.40
CA ASN A 126 1.24 -6.63 0.14
C ASN A 126 0.76 -5.90 1.40
N LEU A 127 0.21 -4.70 1.22
CA LEU A 127 -0.37 -3.93 2.32
C LEU A 127 -1.55 -4.69 2.90
N TRP A 128 -1.52 -4.91 4.22
CA TRP A 128 -2.62 -5.56 4.93
C TRP A 128 -3.28 -4.60 5.92
N TYR A 129 -2.50 -3.80 6.66
CA TYR A 129 -3.03 -2.93 7.70
C TYR A 129 -2.31 -1.59 7.75
N SER A 130 -3.05 -0.49 7.84
CA SER A 130 -2.53 0.85 8.13
C SER A 130 -3.12 1.37 9.43
N ASN A 131 -2.26 1.73 10.38
CA ASN A 131 -2.63 2.36 11.64
C ASN A 131 -2.22 3.83 11.61
N GLN A 132 -3.19 4.72 11.64
CA GLN A 132 -3.02 6.17 11.62
C GLN A 132 -3.65 6.79 12.88
N ILE A 133 -3.30 8.03 13.17
CA ILE A 133 -3.70 8.73 14.41
C ILE A 133 -5.23 8.70 14.59
N TYR A 134 -6.00 8.95 13.53
CA TYR A 134 -7.47 9.05 13.56
C TYR A 134 -8.18 7.94 12.79
N ALA A 135 -7.43 6.97 12.25
CA ALA A 135 -8.03 5.97 11.38
C ALA A 135 -7.21 4.70 11.25
N LYS A 136 -7.91 3.61 10.96
CA LYS A 136 -7.37 2.28 10.75
C LYS A 136 -7.94 1.72 9.45
N TYR A 137 -7.09 1.13 8.64
CA TYR A 137 -7.46 0.64 7.32
C TYR A 137 -6.99 -0.79 7.17
N ILE A 138 -7.92 -1.72 6.91
CA ILE A 138 -7.62 -3.14 6.70
C ILE A 138 -7.90 -3.47 5.25
N PHE A 139 -6.92 -4.12 4.63
CA PHE A 139 -6.96 -4.54 3.25
C PHE A 139 -7.12 -6.05 3.16
N GLU A 140 -7.91 -6.50 2.18
CA GLU A 140 -8.00 -7.89 1.77
C GLU A 140 -7.94 -7.96 0.25
N ASN A 141 -7.16 -8.90 -0.29
CA ASN A 141 -6.96 -9.03 -1.74
C ASN A 141 -6.55 -7.70 -2.42
N ASN A 142 -5.72 -6.90 -1.74
CA ASN A 142 -5.28 -5.56 -2.14
C ASN A 142 -6.37 -4.49 -2.23
N GLN A 143 -7.57 -4.76 -1.72
CA GLN A 143 -8.68 -3.82 -1.65
C GLN A 143 -8.95 -3.39 -0.22
N LEU A 144 -9.38 -2.15 0.01
CA LEU A 144 -9.77 -1.65 1.32
C LEU A 144 -11.09 -2.30 1.74
N SER A 145 -11.06 -3.21 2.71
CA SER A 145 -12.25 -3.89 3.24
C SER A 145 -12.86 -3.17 4.42
N PHE A 146 -12.04 -2.58 5.29
CA PHE A 146 -12.52 -1.87 6.48
C PHE A 146 -11.82 -0.54 6.68
N TRP A 147 -12.61 0.49 6.94
CA TRP A 147 -12.17 1.78 7.44
C TRP A 147 -12.75 1.97 8.83
N LEU A 148 -11.90 2.06 9.85
CA LEU A 148 -12.30 2.31 11.24
C LEU A 148 -11.69 3.61 11.74
N ASN A 149 -12.31 4.22 12.75
CA ASN A 149 -11.75 5.38 13.45
C ASN A 149 -10.70 4.97 14.51
N GLU A 150 -10.21 5.94 15.28
CA GLU A 150 -9.25 5.73 16.36
C GLU A 150 -9.76 4.78 17.46
N HIS A 151 -11.08 4.72 17.66
CA HIS A 151 -11.77 3.89 18.64
C HIS A 151 -12.20 2.51 18.09
N TRP A 152 -11.74 2.13 16.89
CA TRP A 152 -12.12 0.87 16.21
C TRP A 152 -13.59 0.77 15.80
N ASN A 153 -14.34 1.86 15.81
CA ASN A 153 -15.68 1.84 15.23
C ASN A 153 -15.57 1.82 13.70
N ILE A 154 -16.31 0.92 13.05
CA ILE A 154 -16.37 0.85 11.58
C ILE A 154 -17.05 2.13 11.08
N ASN A 155 -16.39 2.83 10.17
CA ASN A 155 -16.97 3.98 9.49
C ASN A 155 -17.83 3.51 8.33
N GLU A 156 -19.08 3.99 8.31
CA GLU A 156 -19.97 3.85 7.17
C GLU A 156 -19.64 4.94 6.15
N GLU A 157 -18.92 4.55 5.10
CA GLU A 157 -18.48 5.44 4.04
C GLU A 157 -18.97 4.92 2.69
N THR A 158 -19.10 5.83 1.72
CA THR A 158 -19.50 5.42 0.36
C THR A 158 -18.40 4.58 -0.30
N GLU A 159 -18.80 3.71 -1.23
CA GLU A 159 -17.84 2.91 -2.02
C GLU A 159 -16.80 3.80 -2.74
N LYS A 160 -17.23 4.97 -3.23
CA LYS A 160 -16.33 5.97 -3.81
C LYS A 160 -15.27 6.43 -2.83
N ASN A 161 -15.66 6.76 -1.59
CA ASN A 161 -14.73 7.18 -0.54
C ASN A 161 -13.74 6.07 -0.18
N TYR A 162 -14.20 4.82 -0.11
CA TYR A 162 -13.34 3.65 0.08
C TYR A 162 -12.27 3.55 -1.03
N LYS A 163 -12.69 3.62 -2.30
CA LYS A 163 -11.78 3.55 -3.46
C LYS A 163 -10.79 4.71 -3.51
N ASP A 164 -11.25 5.93 -3.24
CA ASP A 164 -10.39 7.11 -3.21
C ASP A 164 -9.36 7.01 -2.07
N ARG A 165 -9.78 6.51 -0.91
CA ARG A 165 -8.90 6.27 0.24
C ARG A 165 -7.85 5.20 -0.05
N GLU A 166 -8.26 4.07 -0.62
CA GLU A 166 -7.36 3.00 -1.08
C GLU A 166 -6.28 3.55 -2.00
N LYS A 167 -6.68 4.26 -3.05
CA LYS A 167 -5.76 4.85 -4.05
C LYS A 167 -4.77 5.81 -3.39
N ASN A 168 -5.24 6.64 -2.47
CA ASN A 168 -4.39 7.58 -1.74
C ASN A 168 -3.37 6.85 -0.86
N LEU A 169 -3.78 5.80 -0.13
CA LEU A 169 -2.89 4.99 0.69
C LEU A 169 -1.83 4.28 -0.17
N GLN A 170 -2.23 3.67 -1.28
CA GLN A 170 -1.31 3.03 -2.22
C GLN A 170 -0.29 4.03 -2.79
N LYS A 171 -0.72 5.23 -3.19
CA LYS A 171 0.17 6.30 -3.67
C LYS A 171 1.20 6.72 -2.61
N ASN A 172 0.75 6.87 -1.37
CA ASN A 172 1.63 7.22 -0.25
C ASN A 172 2.66 6.12 0.01
N ILE A 173 2.25 4.86 -0.01
CA ILE A 173 3.15 3.71 0.16
C ILE A 173 4.16 3.63 -0.98
N ALA A 174 3.74 3.82 -2.24
CA ALA A 174 4.65 3.83 -3.38
C ALA A 174 5.75 4.90 -3.22
N LYS A 175 5.36 6.12 -2.80
CA LYS A 175 6.30 7.20 -2.48
C LYS A 175 7.23 6.83 -1.32
N LEU A 176 6.70 6.19 -0.28
CA LEU A 176 7.48 5.69 0.86
C LEU A 176 8.46 4.59 0.45
N LEU A 177 8.16 3.75 -0.53
CA LEU A 177 9.02 2.64 -0.97
C LEU A 177 10.02 3.03 -2.06
N THR A 178 9.84 4.19 -2.70
CA THR A 178 10.77 4.68 -3.73
C THR A 178 12.18 4.81 -3.14
N LYS A 179 13.17 4.15 -3.75
CA LYS A 179 14.58 4.35 -3.39
C LYS A 179 14.96 5.73 -3.89
N LYS A 180 15.55 6.59 -3.03
CA LYS A 180 16.17 7.82 -3.53
C LYS A 180 17.34 7.38 -4.43
N GLU A 181 17.36 7.90 -5.64
CA GLU A 181 18.57 8.03 -6.45
C GLU A 181 19.54 8.98 -5.77
#